data_AF-K2ADB8-F1
#
_entry.id   AF-K2ADB8-F1
#
_cell.length_a   1.000
_cell.length_b   1.000
_cell.length_c   1.000
_cell.angle_alpha   90.00
_cell.angle_beta   90.00
_cell.angle_gamma   90.00
#
_symmetry.space_group_name_H-M   'P 1'
#
loop_
_entity.id
_entity.type
_entity.pdbx_description
1 polymer ?
#
loop_
_entity_poly.entity_id
_entity_poly.type
_entity_poly.pdbx_seq_one_letter_code
_entity_poly.pdbx_strand_id
1 'polypeptide(L)'
;MRYLYSLLFYLALPFIFLRLLWRSRKNPLYRKRLAERLGFCPHRLNQCIWVHAVSLGETIAAHPLIKALKIKYPHIPILVTNMTLTGSVRVAASLGDSVLNAYIPYDVPDAVARFIDRVHPKILVIMETELWPNLFAACKKRNIPIVLTNARLSNQSAKGYHRIKPLVSDMLTAITVLSAQAEPDASRFIELGMEKNRVKMTGSLKFDLEILPEVITKGKALRNQLGDTRLIWVAASTHNGEEEIILAAHRIIHQKLPNVLLILVPRHPERFDDVAKKIKEQGFHLVRRSEKNPCSENTAVYLGDTMGEMLLMYAASDVTFVGGSFVPIGGHNVIEPAALHKPVITGPYLFNFAEVSDLMLAANGMIKVEDAEQLSEKVIHFFMDEETRKKTGDNAFQVVEKNRGALKRQVDLINLG
;
A
#
# COMPACT_ATOMS: atom_id res chain seq x y z
N MET A 1 11.92 29.45 14.93
CA MET A 1 10.99 28.29 14.99
C MET A 1 11.69 26.97 15.24
N ARG A 2 12.73 26.57 14.48
CA ARG A 2 13.41 25.27 14.65
C ARG A 2 14.01 25.06 16.05
N TYR A 3 14.70 26.04 16.63
CA TYR A 3 15.26 25.92 17.99
C TYR A 3 14.19 25.69 19.06
N LEU A 4 13.05 26.37 18.96
CA LEU A 4 11.90 26.16 19.84
C LEU A 4 11.33 24.75 19.69
N TYR A 5 11.18 24.27 18.44
CA TYR A 5 10.80 22.88 18.17
C TYR A 5 11.78 21.90 18.81
N SER A 6 13.09 22.10 18.66
CA SER A 6 14.11 21.25 19.28
C SER A 6 14.01 21.23 20.80
N LEU A 7 13.87 22.41 21.43
CA LEU A 7 13.71 22.53 22.89
C LEU A 7 12.48 21.74 23.38
N LEU A 8 11.33 21.93 22.74
CA LEU A 8 10.11 21.21 23.07
C LEU A 8 10.28 19.70 22.88
N PHE A 9 10.99 19.26 21.84
CA PHE A 9 11.27 17.84 21.63
C PHE A 9 12.18 17.28 22.73
N TYR A 10 13.26 17.98 23.11
CA TYR A 10 14.11 17.54 24.23
C TYR A 10 13.30 17.38 25.52
N LEU A 11 12.40 18.32 25.83
CA LEU A 11 11.51 18.22 26.99
C LEU A 11 10.53 17.04 26.87
N ALA A 12 10.11 16.67 25.67
CA ALA A 12 9.23 15.53 25.43
C ALA A 12 9.95 14.17 25.51
N LEU A 13 11.27 14.10 25.29
CA LEU A 13 12.03 12.84 25.22
C LEU A 13 11.82 11.92 26.44
N PRO A 14 11.93 12.40 27.71
CA PRO A 14 11.69 11.55 28.87
C PRO A 14 10.31 10.89 28.86
N PHE A 15 9.27 11.64 28.50
CA PHE A 15 7.90 11.13 28.41
C PHE A 15 7.73 10.14 27.26
N ILE A 16 8.40 10.34 26.13
CA ILE A 16 8.41 9.40 25.00
C ILE A 16 9.03 8.06 25.44
N PHE A 17 10.16 8.08 26.15
CA PHE A 17 10.78 6.86 26.67
C PHE A 17 9.93 6.17 27.73
N LEU A 18 9.33 6.92 28.67
CA LEU A 18 8.37 6.37 29.64
C LEU A 18 7.19 5.68 28.94
N ARG A 19 6.65 6.29 27.88
CA ARG A 19 5.57 5.69 27.08
C ARG A 19 6.02 4.42 26.37
N LEU A 20 7.24 4.38 25.83
CA LEU A 20 7.80 3.16 25.22
C LEU A 20 7.99 2.04 26.24
N LEU A 21 8.50 2.37 27.43
CA LEU A 21 8.64 1.42 28.54
C LEU A 21 7.28 0.88 28.98
N TRP A 22 6.27 1.74 29.09
CA TRP A 22 4.91 1.32 29.40
C TRP A 22 4.33 0.40 28.32
N ARG A 23 4.48 0.72 27.03
CA ARG A 23 4.08 -0.15 25.91
C ARG A 23 4.84 -1.48 25.90
N SER A 24 6.08 -1.49 26.37
CA SER A 24 6.90 -2.70 26.43
C SER A 24 6.33 -3.78 27.36
N ARG A 25 5.42 -3.41 28.28
CA ARG A 25 4.67 -4.36 29.11
C ARG A 25 3.79 -5.31 28.28
N LYS A 26 3.22 -4.82 27.18
CA LYS A 26 2.39 -5.63 26.26
C LYS A 26 3.21 -6.27 25.14
N ASN A 27 4.26 -5.60 24.67
CA ASN A 27 5.15 -6.14 23.64
C ASN A 27 6.63 -5.79 23.95
N PRO A 28 7.44 -6.75 24.43
CA PRO A 28 8.83 -6.52 24.82
C PRO A 28 9.74 -5.97 23.72
N LEU A 29 9.33 -6.00 22.44
CA LEU A 29 10.12 -5.44 21.34
C LEU A 29 10.22 -3.91 21.40
N TYR A 30 9.28 -3.22 22.07
CA TYR A 30 9.32 -1.75 22.19
C TYR A 30 10.50 -1.22 23.04
N ARG A 31 11.08 -2.03 23.92
CA ARG A 31 12.27 -1.68 24.71
C ARG A 31 13.59 -2.13 24.06
N LYS A 32 13.52 -2.84 22.93
CA LYS A 32 14.73 -3.21 22.17
C LYS A 32 15.16 -2.04 21.29
N ARG A 33 16.46 -1.94 21.01
CA ARG A 33 17.04 -0.99 20.04
C ARG A 33 16.73 0.49 20.34
N LEU A 34 16.51 0.85 21.63
CA LEU A 34 16.24 2.22 22.04
C LEU A 34 17.39 3.19 21.71
N ALA A 35 18.63 2.71 21.77
CA ALA A 35 19.82 3.48 21.44
C ALA A 35 19.80 4.01 19.99
N GLU A 36 19.24 3.24 19.06
CA GLU A 36 19.11 3.66 17.65
C GLU A 36 18.27 4.93 17.52
N ARG A 37 17.22 5.08 18.35
CA ARG A 37 16.35 6.26 18.40
C ARG A 37 17.06 7.50 18.94
N LEU A 38 18.23 7.34 19.56
CA LEU A 38 19.12 8.43 19.99
C LEU A 38 20.32 8.62 19.03
N GLY A 39 20.25 8.01 17.85
CA GLY A 39 21.26 8.11 16.80
C GLY A 39 22.41 7.12 16.92
N PHE A 40 22.38 6.19 17.88
CA PHE A 40 23.36 5.11 17.97
C PHE A 40 23.01 3.98 17.00
N CYS A 41 23.19 4.23 15.71
CA CYS A 41 23.00 3.24 14.66
C CYS A 41 23.93 2.03 14.88
N PRO A 42 23.48 0.77 14.74
CA PRO A 42 24.39 -0.38 14.88
C PRO A 42 25.44 -0.38 13.75
N HIS A 43 25.06 0.05 12.55
CA HIS A 43 25.90 0.07 11.37
C HIS A 43 26.82 1.29 11.35
N ARG A 44 28.10 1.10 11.08
CA ARG A 44 29.04 2.17 10.72
C ARG A 44 29.39 1.99 9.24
N LEU A 45 29.08 2.99 8.43
CA LEU A 45 29.19 2.92 6.97
C LEU A 45 30.02 4.08 6.45
N ASN A 46 30.78 3.87 5.39
CA ASN A 46 31.51 4.95 4.71
C ASN A 46 30.62 5.76 3.77
N GLN A 47 29.59 5.12 3.23
CA GLN A 47 28.58 5.72 2.36
C GLN A 47 27.34 4.81 2.31
N CYS A 48 26.15 5.39 2.12
CA CYS A 48 24.94 4.63 1.83
C CYS A 48 23.90 5.43 1.04
N ILE A 49 22.94 4.73 0.44
CA ILE A 49 21.64 5.30 0.08
C ILE A 49 20.74 5.12 1.30
N TRP A 50 20.28 6.23 1.89
CA TRP A 50 19.41 6.17 3.05
C TRP A 50 17.95 6.30 2.62
N VAL A 51 17.18 5.23 2.75
CA VAL A 51 15.73 5.22 2.51
C VAL A 51 14.98 5.26 3.83
N HIS A 52 14.04 6.19 3.99
CA HIS A 52 13.20 6.32 5.16
C HIS A 52 11.73 6.07 4.83
N ALA A 53 11.11 5.18 5.61
CA ALA A 53 9.67 4.90 5.58
C ALA A 53 9.16 4.76 7.02
N VAL A 54 8.31 5.67 7.48
CA VAL A 54 7.92 5.76 8.90
C VAL A 54 7.05 4.56 9.32
N SER A 55 6.15 4.15 8.41
CA SER A 55 5.05 3.23 8.68
C SER A 55 5.17 1.91 7.90
N LEU A 56 4.34 0.92 8.27
CA LEU A 56 4.25 -0.34 7.52
C LEU A 56 3.78 -0.11 6.07
N GLY A 57 2.81 0.79 5.86
CA GLY A 57 2.28 1.11 4.53
C GLY A 57 3.36 1.71 3.63
N GLU A 58 4.10 2.70 4.12
CA GLU A 58 5.22 3.29 3.38
C GLU A 58 6.34 2.31 3.15
N THR A 59 6.61 1.44 4.12
CA THR A 59 7.62 0.39 3.96
C THR A 59 7.22 -0.50 2.79
N ILE A 60 5.96 -0.97 2.75
CA ILE A 60 5.41 -1.75 1.63
C ILE A 60 5.59 -0.99 0.30
N ALA A 61 5.18 0.29 0.25
CA ALA A 61 5.30 1.14 -0.93
C ALA A 61 6.76 1.36 -1.37
N ALA A 62 7.73 1.34 -0.45
CA ALA A 62 9.14 1.53 -0.75
C ALA A 62 9.83 0.32 -1.38
N HIS A 63 9.28 -0.90 -1.27
CA HIS A 63 9.99 -2.12 -1.71
C HIS A 63 10.38 -2.10 -3.20
N PRO A 64 9.48 -1.73 -4.14
CA PRO A 64 9.84 -1.69 -5.55
C PRO A 64 10.96 -0.68 -5.81
N LEU A 65 10.91 0.48 -5.15
CA LEU A 65 11.93 1.51 -5.21
C LEU A 65 13.28 1.00 -4.69
N ILE A 66 13.30 0.36 -3.52
CA ILE A 66 14.52 -0.20 -2.93
C ILE A 66 15.13 -1.26 -3.86
N LYS A 67 14.32 -2.17 -4.42
CA LYS A 67 14.80 -3.19 -5.37
C LYS A 67 15.40 -2.55 -6.62
N ALA A 68 14.74 -1.54 -7.20
CA ALA A 68 15.25 -0.84 -8.37
C ALA A 68 16.55 -0.06 -8.08
N LEU A 69 16.65 0.58 -6.91
CA LEU A 69 17.87 1.27 -6.47
C LEU A 69 19.04 0.31 -6.26
N LYS A 70 18.79 -0.90 -5.75
CA LYS A 70 19.83 -1.93 -5.64
C LYS A 70 20.37 -2.38 -6.99
N ILE A 71 19.48 -2.51 -7.99
CA ILE A 71 19.88 -2.86 -9.35
C ILE A 71 20.69 -1.71 -9.97
N LYS A 72 20.26 -0.46 -9.76
CA LYS A 72 20.94 0.73 -10.29
C LYS A 72 22.28 1.02 -9.61
N TYR A 73 22.40 0.75 -8.31
CA TYR A 73 23.58 1.05 -7.49
C TYR A 73 24.04 -0.19 -6.68
N PRO A 74 24.53 -1.26 -7.35
CA PRO A 74 24.83 -2.53 -6.69
C PRO A 74 25.98 -2.46 -5.66
N HIS A 75 26.84 -1.46 -5.77
CA HIS A 75 28.03 -1.29 -4.91
C HIS A 75 27.80 -0.38 -3.70
N ILE A 76 26.62 0.24 -3.58
CA ILE A 76 26.33 1.17 -2.48
C ILE A 76 25.31 0.51 -1.56
N PRO A 77 25.63 0.34 -0.26
CA PRO A 77 24.69 -0.26 0.66
C PRO A 77 23.45 0.62 0.80
N ILE A 78 22.28 -0.01 0.87
CA ILE A 78 21.03 0.68 1.17
C ILE A 78 20.73 0.51 2.65
N LEU A 79 20.60 1.62 3.36
CA LEU A 79 20.14 1.68 4.73
C LEU A 79 18.66 2.07 4.75
N VAL A 80 17.81 1.15 5.16
CA VAL A 80 16.39 1.40 5.36
C VAL A 80 16.13 1.73 6.82
N THR A 81 15.45 2.84 7.06
CA THR A 81 15.03 3.23 8.40
C THR A 81 13.53 3.29 8.54
N ASN A 82 13.04 2.86 9.70
CA ASN A 82 11.65 2.98 10.10
C ASN A 82 11.53 3.68 11.44
N MET A 83 10.32 4.11 11.79
CA MET A 83 10.00 4.54 13.17
C MET A 83 9.23 3.44 13.92
N THR A 84 8.37 2.72 13.19
CA THR A 84 7.48 1.67 13.71
C THR A 84 8.14 0.30 13.76
N LEU A 85 7.77 -0.50 14.76
CA LEU A 85 8.22 -1.88 14.90
C LEU A 85 7.76 -2.75 13.72
N THR A 86 6.52 -2.58 13.28
CA THR A 86 5.93 -3.33 12.17
C THR A 86 6.62 -3.05 10.85
N GLY A 87 7.00 -1.78 10.58
CA GLY A 87 7.82 -1.43 9.42
C GLY A 87 9.17 -2.13 9.44
N SER A 88 9.90 -2.07 10.56
CA SER A 88 11.22 -2.71 10.68
C SER A 88 11.16 -4.23 10.54
N VAL A 89 10.16 -4.89 11.14
CA VAL A 89 9.93 -6.34 10.95
C VAL A 89 9.61 -6.67 9.49
N ARG A 90 8.80 -5.82 8.81
CA ARG A 90 8.48 -6.03 7.40
C ARG A 90 9.71 -5.97 6.52
N VAL A 91 10.59 -4.97 6.69
CA VAL A 91 11.86 -4.87 5.96
C VAL A 91 12.68 -6.14 6.12
N ALA A 92 12.85 -6.62 7.36
CA ALA A 92 13.61 -7.84 7.62
C ALA A 92 13.00 -9.07 6.93
N ALA A 93 11.67 -9.20 6.95
CA ALA A 93 10.98 -10.34 6.36
C ALA A 93 11.02 -10.35 4.81
N SER A 94 11.00 -9.18 4.16
CA SER A 94 10.83 -9.07 2.70
C SER A 94 12.13 -8.80 1.95
N LEU A 95 13.08 -8.12 2.58
CA LEU A 95 14.35 -7.72 1.99
C LEU A 95 15.55 -8.43 2.65
N GLY A 96 15.37 -9.09 3.80
CA GLY A 96 16.41 -9.86 4.48
C GLY A 96 17.72 -9.08 4.66
N ASP A 97 18.84 -9.78 4.50
CA ASP A 97 20.19 -9.20 4.57
C ASP A 97 20.58 -8.41 3.31
N SER A 98 19.63 -8.29 2.37
CA SER A 98 19.86 -7.59 1.12
C SER A 98 19.88 -6.06 1.31
N VAL A 99 19.43 -5.56 2.47
CA VAL A 99 19.55 -4.16 2.91
C VAL A 99 19.92 -4.10 4.38
N LEU A 100 20.45 -2.96 4.83
CA LEU A 100 20.66 -2.68 6.24
C LEU A 100 19.39 -2.08 6.84
N ASN A 101 19.08 -2.42 8.10
CA ASN A 101 17.90 -1.92 8.81
C ASN A 101 18.31 -1.24 10.11
N ALA A 102 17.76 -0.05 10.37
CA ALA A 102 17.90 0.69 11.63
C ALA A 102 16.60 1.44 11.98
N TYR A 103 16.42 1.84 13.23
CA TYR A 103 15.42 2.88 13.54
C TYR A 103 15.97 4.26 13.16
N ILE A 104 15.12 5.12 12.65
CA ILE A 104 15.44 6.54 12.50
C ILE A 104 15.67 7.16 13.89
N PRO A 105 16.68 8.05 14.08
CA PRO A 105 16.79 8.84 15.31
C PRO A 105 15.56 9.72 15.52
N TYR A 106 15.23 10.00 16.78
CA TYR A 106 14.34 11.12 17.10
C TYR A 106 14.95 12.42 16.61
N ASP A 107 14.09 13.34 16.17
CA ASP A 107 14.49 14.55 15.47
C ASP A 107 14.98 15.66 16.42
N VAL A 108 15.99 15.31 17.20
CA VAL A 108 16.79 16.21 18.02
C VAL A 108 18.19 16.35 17.41
N PRO A 109 18.80 17.55 17.43
CA PRO A 109 20.07 17.83 16.76
C PRO A 109 21.18 16.80 17.02
N ASP A 110 21.38 16.39 18.27
CA ASP A 110 22.49 15.49 18.63
C ASP A 110 22.29 14.08 18.10
N ALA A 111 21.06 13.56 18.16
CA ALA A 111 20.74 12.21 17.71
C ALA A 111 20.84 12.12 16.17
N VAL A 112 20.27 13.12 15.49
CA VAL A 112 20.35 13.23 14.03
C VAL A 112 21.79 13.37 13.56
N ALA A 113 22.57 14.28 14.16
CA ALA A 113 23.97 14.47 13.80
C ALA A 113 24.78 13.18 14.00
N ARG A 114 24.65 12.55 15.17
CA ARG A 114 25.31 11.28 15.49
C ARG A 114 24.99 10.17 14.49
N PHE A 115 23.74 10.08 14.07
CA PHE A 115 23.31 9.09 13.09
C PHE A 115 23.95 9.35 11.72
N ILE A 116 23.83 10.58 11.21
CA ILE A 116 24.37 10.97 9.90
C ILE A 116 25.89 10.80 9.87
N ASP A 117 26.59 11.22 10.91
CA ASP A 117 28.05 11.12 11.02
C ASP A 117 28.53 9.67 11.17
N ARG A 118 27.62 8.72 11.45
CA ARG A 118 27.94 7.29 11.56
C ARG A 118 27.67 6.50 10.27
N VAL A 119 26.72 6.95 9.45
CA VAL A 119 26.28 6.22 8.24
C VAL A 119 26.69 6.90 6.94
N HIS A 120 27.09 8.18 6.99
CA HIS A 120 27.58 8.97 5.85
C HIS A 120 26.70 8.86 4.59
N PRO A 121 25.41 9.23 4.65
CA PRO A 121 24.51 9.00 3.52
C PRO A 121 24.87 9.91 2.35
N LYS A 122 24.93 9.34 1.14
CA LYS A 122 25.09 10.10 -0.11
C LYS A 122 23.81 10.82 -0.52
N ILE A 123 22.66 10.24 -0.16
CA ILE A 123 21.33 10.79 -0.41
C ILE A 123 20.38 10.27 0.66
N LEU A 124 19.43 11.12 1.04
CA LEU A 124 18.28 10.75 1.85
C LEU A 124 17.02 10.71 0.98
N VAL A 125 16.41 9.53 0.88
CA VAL A 125 15.15 9.28 0.17
C VAL A 125 14.05 9.07 1.20
N ILE A 126 13.07 9.98 1.25
CA ILE A 126 11.96 9.93 2.21
C ILE A 126 10.70 9.49 1.45
N MET A 127 10.00 8.48 1.97
CA MET A 127 8.73 8.03 1.41
C MET A 127 7.57 8.89 1.90
N GLU A 128 6.67 9.24 0.98
CA GLU A 128 5.43 9.99 1.23
C GLU A 128 5.67 11.38 1.85
N THR A 129 5.29 11.61 3.11
CA THR A 129 5.33 12.95 3.71
C THR A 129 5.80 12.90 5.16
N GLU A 130 7.11 13.02 5.35
CA GLU A 130 7.77 13.04 6.65
C GLU A 130 8.73 14.25 6.73
N LEU A 131 8.22 15.37 7.24
CA LEU A 131 8.96 16.64 7.33
C LEU A 131 9.55 16.83 8.72
N TRP A 132 10.87 16.64 8.85
CA TRP A 132 11.59 16.64 10.13
C TRP A 132 12.60 17.80 10.21
N PRO A 133 12.33 18.85 11.00
CA PRO A 133 13.13 20.08 10.98
C PRO A 133 14.62 19.90 11.23
N ASN A 134 15.02 19.07 12.20
CA ASN A 134 16.44 18.93 12.53
C ASN A 134 17.16 18.01 11.55
N LEU A 135 16.50 16.96 11.07
CA LEU A 135 16.98 16.10 10.00
C LEU A 135 17.29 16.89 8.73
N PHE A 136 16.33 17.68 8.26
CA PHE A 136 16.48 18.44 7.02
C PHE A 136 17.58 19.49 7.14
N ALA A 137 17.64 20.19 8.28
CA ALA A 137 18.72 21.14 8.56
C ALA A 137 20.10 20.46 8.64
N ALA A 138 20.18 19.26 9.22
CA ALA A 138 21.43 18.51 9.33
C ALA A 138 21.93 17.98 7.99
N CYS A 139 21.03 17.52 7.11
CA CYS A 139 21.32 17.14 5.74
C CYS A 139 21.78 18.36 4.91
N LYS A 140 21.03 19.48 4.97
CA LYS A 140 21.40 20.73 4.28
C LYS A 140 22.79 21.23 4.70
N LYS A 141 23.09 21.22 6.00
CA LYS A 141 24.41 21.62 6.52
C LYS A 141 25.56 20.75 5.99
N ARG A 142 25.29 19.48 5.69
CA ARG A 142 26.27 18.50 5.18
C ARG A 142 26.21 18.33 3.66
N ASN A 143 25.44 19.15 2.95
CA ASN A 143 25.19 19.04 1.51
C ASN A 143 24.68 17.65 1.08
N ILE A 144 23.89 17.01 1.93
CA ILE A 144 23.29 15.71 1.63
C ILE A 144 21.96 15.96 0.90
N PRO A 145 21.82 15.55 -0.38
CA PRO A 145 20.59 15.74 -1.12
C PRO A 145 19.43 14.98 -0.46
N ILE A 146 18.25 15.61 -0.48
CA ILE A 146 17.01 15.04 0.03
C ILE A 146 16.03 14.88 -1.13
N VAL A 147 15.57 13.66 -1.35
CA VAL A 147 14.52 13.32 -2.31
C VAL A 147 13.28 12.93 -1.52
N LEU A 148 12.21 13.71 -1.62
CA LEU A 148 10.90 13.32 -1.11
C LEU A 148 10.17 12.57 -2.22
N THR A 149 9.92 11.27 -2.03
CA THR A 149 9.42 10.40 -3.09
C THR A 149 8.02 9.88 -2.82
N ASN A 150 7.24 9.67 -3.88
CA ASN A 150 5.85 9.24 -3.77
C ASN A 150 5.05 10.18 -2.84
N ALA A 151 5.33 11.48 -2.90
CA ALA A 151 4.84 12.48 -1.97
C ALA A 151 3.33 12.66 -2.10
N ARG A 152 2.64 12.62 -0.97
CA ARG A 152 1.19 12.80 -0.85
C ARG A 152 0.87 13.70 0.33
N LEU A 153 0.14 14.77 0.08
CA LEU A 153 -0.19 15.74 1.11
C LEU A 153 -1.69 15.97 1.14
N SER A 154 -2.36 15.36 2.13
CA SER A 154 -3.81 15.54 2.30
C SER A 154 -4.17 17.01 2.58
N ASN A 155 -5.40 17.41 2.25
CA ASN A 155 -5.94 18.73 2.60
C ASN A 155 -5.82 19.03 4.12
N GLN A 156 -6.04 18.03 4.97
CA GLN A 156 -5.95 18.20 6.42
C GLN A 156 -4.51 18.43 6.87
N SER A 157 -3.56 17.65 6.34
CA SER A 157 -2.13 17.81 6.61
C SER A 157 -1.61 19.15 6.10
N ALA A 158 -2.01 19.58 4.91
CA ALA A 158 -1.65 20.88 4.34
C ALA A 158 -2.11 22.04 5.24
N LYS A 159 -3.37 22.00 5.72
CA LYS A 159 -3.88 22.98 6.69
C LYS A 159 -3.06 23.00 7.99
N GLY A 160 -2.66 21.82 8.48
CA GLY A 160 -1.78 21.69 9.64
C GLY A 160 -0.41 22.35 9.43
N TYR A 161 0.24 22.04 8.31
CA TYR A 161 1.53 22.63 7.96
C TYR A 161 1.47 24.13 7.69
N HIS A 162 0.36 24.62 7.14
CA HIS A 162 0.18 26.06 6.90
C HIS A 162 0.19 26.88 8.21
N ARG A 163 -0.25 26.31 9.34
CA ARG A 163 -0.20 26.97 10.66
C ARG A 163 1.23 27.19 11.16
N ILE A 164 2.17 26.37 10.70
CA ILE A 164 3.61 26.45 11.04
C ILE A 164 4.46 26.73 9.79
N LYS A 165 3.89 27.45 8.82
CA LYS A 165 4.49 27.72 7.51
C LYS A 165 5.95 28.20 7.55
N PRO A 166 6.39 29.09 8.46
CA PRO A 166 7.80 29.49 8.51
C PRO A 166 8.77 28.32 8.79
N LEU A 167 8.37 27.36 9.63
CA LEU A 167 9.17 26.16 9.90
C LEU A 167 9.16 25.22 8.70
N VAL A 168 8.01 25.04 8.07
CA VAL A 168 7.82 24.15 6.93
C VAL A 168 8.54 24.66 5.69
N SER A 169 8.40 25.95 5.36
CA SER A 169 9.06 26.57 4.22
C SER A 169 10.58 26.46 4.33
N ASP A 170 11.16 26.67 5.52
CA ASP A 170 12.60 26.45 5.76
C ASP A 170 13.02 25.00 5.48
N MET A 171 12.23 24.01 5.94
CA MET A 171 12.47 22.60 5.61
C MET A 171 12.41 22.34 4.11
N LEU A 172 11.40 22.86 3.41
CA LEU A 172 11.22 22.63 1.98
C LEU A 172 12.40 23.15 1.15
N THR A 173 13.11 24.20 1.61
CA THR A 173 14.34 24.66 0.93
C THR A 173 15.48 23.64 0.91
N ALA A 174 15.49 22.69 1.84
CA ALA A 174 16.48 21.62 1.93
C ALA A 174 16.18 20.46 0.96
N ILE A 175 14.94 20.38 0.44
CA ILE A 175 14.56 19.33 -0.51
C ILE A 175 15.21 19.63 -1.87
N THR A 176 15.93 18.65 -2.38
CA THR A 176 16.56 18.70 -3.71
C THR A 176 15.51 18.51 -4.79
N VAL A 177 14.66 17.48 -4.65
CA VAL A 177 13.55 17.21 -5.55
C VAL A 177 12.42 16.48 -4.81
N LEU A 178 11.19 16.80 -5.20
CA LEU A 178 9.97 16.17 -4.70
C LEU A 178 9.26 15.48 -5.86
N SER A 179 8.93 14.21 -5.70
CA SER A 179 8.15 13.43 -6.67
C SER A 179 6.72 13.26 -6.15
N ALA A 180 5.77 13.98 -6.75
CA ALA A 180 4.37 14.02 -6.31
C ALA A 180 3.56 12.90 -6.98
N GLN A 181 2.60 12.35 -6.23
CA GLN A 181 1.65 11.36 -6.74
C GLN A 181 0.65 12.02 -7.69
N ALA A 182 -0.03 13.09 -7.23
CA ALA A 182 -1.05 13.79 -8.00
C ALA A 182 -0.82 15.31 -8.06
N GLU A 183 -1.47 15.99 -9.00
CA GLU A 183 -1.40 17.46 -9.13
C GLU A 183 -1.82 18.18 -7.83
N PRO A 184 -2.90 17.76 -7.12
CA PRO A 184 -3.28 18.42 -5.88
C PRO A 184 -2.21 18.30 -4.78
N ASP A 185 -1.42 17.22 -4.77
CA ASP A 185 -0.32 17.08 -3.82
C ASP A 185 0.81 18.06 -4.16
N ALA A 186 1.19 18.14 -5.44
CA ALA A 186 2.20 19.09 -5.92
C ALA A 186 1.82 20.53 -5.59
N SER A 187 0.58 20.92 -5.90
CA SER A 187 0.06 22.27 -5.66
C SER A 187 0.10 22.65 -4.18
N ARG A 188 -0.30 21.75 -3.27
CA ARG A 188 -0.21 21.99 -1.81
C ARG A 188 1.23 22.15 -1.32
N PHE A 189 2.20 21.40 -1.85
CA PHE A 189 3.61 21.59 -1.49
C PHE A 189 4.15 22.94 -1.98
N ILE A 190 3.76 23.37 -3.18
CA ILE A 190 4.13 24.69 -3.73
C ILE A 190 3.55 25.82 -2.86
N GLU A 191 2.29 25.72 -2.44
CA GLU A 191 1.65 26.68 -1.53
C GLU A 191 2.34 26.80 -0.16
N LEU A 192 2.94 25.71 0.32
CA LEU A 192 3.73 25.68 1.56
C LEU A 192 5.14 26.27 1.39
N GLY A 193 5.57 26.57 0.16
CA GLY A 193 6.84 27.22 -0.14
C GLY A 193 7.87 26.35 -0.86
N MET A 194 7.46 25.22 -1.45
CA MET A 194 8.34 24.41 -2.30
C MET A 194 8.54 25.10 -3.66
N GLU A 195 9.78 25.13 -4.15
CA GLU A 195 10.08 25.69 -5.48
C GLU A 195 9.49 24.80 -6.60
N LYS A 196 8.68 25.38 -7.50
CA LYS A 196 7.96 24.66 -8.55
C LYS A 196 8.87 23.83 -9.47
N ASN A 197 10.07 24.32 -9.80
CA ASN A 197 11.04 23.60 -10.64
C ASN A 197 11.58 22.31 -10.00
N ARG A 198 11.55 22.21 -8.66
CA ARG A 198 11.95 21.04 -7.87
C ARG A 198 10.80 20.06 -7.60
N VAL A 199 9.58 20.37 -8.01
CA VAL A 199 8.43 19.47 -7.93
C VAL A 199 8.25 18.76 -9.26
N LYS A 200 8.25 17.42 -9.24
CA LYS A 200 8.07 16.56 -10.41
C LYS A 200 6.83 15.72 -10.23
N MET A 201 5.95 15.74 -11.23
CA MET A 201 4.81 14.84 -11.29
C MET A 201 5.29 13.46 -11.75
N THR A 202 5.31 12.50 -10.82
CA THR A 202 5.77 11.15 -11.14
C THR A 202 4.66 10.11 -11.10
N GLY A 203 3.52 10.38 -10.47
CA GLY A 203 2.48 9.38 -10.25
C GLY A 203 2.74 8.54 -9.00
N SER A 204 1.79 7.66 -8.69
CA SER A 204 1.83 6.79 -7.51
C SER A 204 2.54 5.47 -7.81
N LEU A 205 3.44 5.04 -6.93
CA LEU A 205 4.08 3.71 -7.00
C LEU A 205 3.07 2.55 -6.94
N LYS A 206 1.83 2.81 -6.51
CA LYS A 206 0.76 1.80 -6.45
C LYS A 206 0.42 1.21 -7.83
N PHE A 207 0.65 1.96 -8.92
CA PHE A 207 0.35 1.52 -10.29
C PHE A 207 1.47 0.71 -10.95
N ASP A 208 2.69 0.72 -10.40
CA ASP A 208 3.82 -0.07 -10.92
C ASP A 208 3.79 -1.55 -10.50
N LEU A 209 2.59 -2.11 -10.36
CA LEU A 209 2.38 -3.52 -10.09
C LEU A 209 2.75 -4.34 -11.33
N GLU A 210 3.74 -5.22 -11.22
CA GLU A 210 4.09 -6.18 -12.26
C GLU A 210 3.30 -7.48 -12.07
N ILE A 211 2.50 -7.86 -13.06
CA ILE A 211 1.83 -9.17 -13.09
C ILE A 211 2.80 -10.17 -13.71
N LEU A 212 3.38 -11.03 -12.88
CA LEU A 212 4.32 -12.05 -13.34
C LEU A 212 3.62 -13.07 -14.26
N PRO A 213 4.27 -13.57 -15.33
CA PRO A 213 3.69 -14.58 -16.22
C PRO A 213 3.21 -15.83 -15.48
N GLU A 214 3.90 -16.21 -14.40
CA GLU A 214 3.53 -17.33 -13.54
C GLU A 214 2.14 -17.18 -12.91
N VAL A 215 1.74 -15.96 -12.54
CA VAL A 215 0.41 -15.67 -11.99
C VAL A 215 -0.67 -15.95 -13.02
N ILE A 216 -0.45 -15.56 -14.28
CA ILE A 216 -1.38 -15.82 -15.38
C ILE A 216 -1.50 -17.32 -15.63
N THR A 217 -0.38 -18.04 -15.68
CA THR A 217 -0.36 -19.49 -15.88
C THR A 217 -1.07 -20.23 -14.75
N LYS A 218 -0.75 -19.91 -13.49
CA LYS A 218 -1.43 -20.51 -12.32
C LYS A 218 -2.91 -20.12 -12.27
N GLY A 219 -3.26 -18.90 -12.65
CA GLY A 219 -4.64 -18.42 -12.77
C GLY A 219 -5.47 -19.25 -13.74
N LYS A 220 -4.93 -19.51 -14.93
CA LYS A 220 -5.56 -20.41 -15.91
C LYS A 220 -5.70 -21.84 -15.38
N ALA A 221 -4.68 -22.36 -14.70
CA ALA A 221 -4.75 -23.68 -14.09
C ALA A 221 -5.85 -23.76 -13.02
N LEU A 222 -5.98 -22.74 -12.16
CA LEU A 222 -7.06 -22.66 -11.18
C LEU A 222 -8.43 -22.51 -11.86
N ARG A 223 -8.55 -21.66 -12.90
CA ARG A 223 -9.76 -21.52 -13.70
C ARG A 223 -10.24 -22.88 -14.23
N ASN A 224 -9.34 -23.66 -14.80
CA ASN A 224 -9.66 -25.00 -15.30
C ASN A 224 -10.13 -25.95 -14.19
N GLN A 225 -9.54 -25.86 -12.99
CA GLN A 225 -9.95 -26.65 -11.82
C GLN A 225 -11.33 -26.26 -11.28
N LEU A 226 -11.71 -24.98 -11.41
CA LEU A 226 -13.00 -24.46 -10.95
C LEU A 226 -14.11 -24.58 -12.01
N GLY A 227 -13.72 -24.72 -13.28
CA GLY A 227 -14.58 -24.87 -14.44
C GLY A 227 -14.26 -23.84 -15.53
N ASP A 228 -13.77 -24.29 -16.69
CA ASP A 228 -13.29 -23.42 -17.78
C ASP A 228 -14.38 -22.49 -18.32
N THR A 229 -15.58 -23.04 -18.59
CA THR A 229 -16.75 -22.31 -19.08
C THR A 229 -17.65 -21.78 -17.97
N ARG A 230 -17.29 -22.01 -16.69
CA ARG A 230 -18.11 -21.65 -15.55
C ARG A 230 -18.05 -20.15 -15.29
N LEU A 231 -19.18 -19.53 -14.96
CA LEU A 231 -19.20 -18.12 -14.54
C LEU A 231 -18.64 -18.01 -13.14
N ILE A 232 -17.54 -17.27 -12.97
CA ILE A 232 -16.84 -17.13 -11.69
C ILE A 232 -16.71 -15.66 -11.34
N TRP A 233 -17.13 -15.29 -10.14
CA TRP A 233 -16.79 -13.97 -9.58
C TRP A 233 -16.07 -14.13 -8.25
N VAL A 234 -15.23 -13.17 -7.92
CA VAL A 234 -14.45 -13.16 -6.68
C VAL A 234 -14.84 -11.99 -5.81
N ALA A 235 -15.07 -12.24 -4.52
CA ALA A 235 -15.17 -11.22 -3.49
C ALA A 235 -13.88 -11.25 -2.66
N ALA A 236 -13.04 -10.25 -2.88
CA ALA A 236 -11.65 -10.23 -2.45
C ALA A 236 -11.42 -9.33 -1.24
N SER A 237 -10.60 -9.80 -0.29
CA SER A 237 -10.22 -9.07 0.93
C SER A 237 -11.41 -8.62 1.78
N THR A 238 -12.39 -9.52 1.97
CA THR A 238 -13.60 -9.21 2.73
C THR A 238 -13.35 -9.06 4.22
N HIS A 239 -14.17 -8.24 4.86
CA HIS A 239 -14.16 -7.97 6.29
C HIS A 239 -15.49 -8.30 6.96
N ASN A 240 -15.45 -8.37 8.29
CA ASN A 240 -16.61 -8.68 9.10
C ASN A 240 -17.77 -7.74 8.80
N GLY A 241 -18.94 -8.32 8.48
CA GLY A 241 -20.14 -7.62 8.05
C GLY A 241 -20.31 -7.54 6.53
N GLU A 242 -19.25 -7.77 5.75
CA GLU A 242 -19.37 -7.81 4.28
C GLU A 242 -19.76 -9.20 3.77
N GLU A 243 -19.31 -10.28 4.45
CA GLU A 243 -19.55 -11.64 3.97
C GLU A 243 -21.05 -11.97 3.92
N GLU A 244 -21.85 -11.46 4.85
CA GLU A 244 -23.30 -11.61 4.84
C GLU A 244 -23.95 -10.96 3.61
N ILE A 245 -23.52 -9.74 3.26
CA ILE A 245 -24.01 -9.01 2.09
C ILE A 245 -23.61 -9.75 0.81
N ILE A 246 -22.37 -10.20 0.74
CA ILE A 246 -21.83 -10.94 -0.41
C ILE A 246 -22.55 -12.28 -0.60
N LEU A 247 -22.80 -13.03 0.49
CA LEU A 247 -23.52 -14.30 0.43
C LEU A 247 -25.01 -14.09 0.09
N ALA A 248 -25.63 -13.00 0.55
CA ALA A 248 -26.99 -12.62 0.15
C ALA A 248 -27.05 -12.30 -1.36
N ALA A 249 -26.12 -11.49 -1.88
CA ALA A 249 -26.00 -11.22 -3.31
C ALA A 249 -25.78 -12.52 -4.10
N HIS A 250 -24.89 -13.39 -3.62
CA HIS A 250 -24.62 -14.67 -4.27
C HIS A 250 -25.85 -15.56 -4.36
N ARG A 251 -26.71 -15.57 -3.34
CA ARG A 251 -27.98 -16.31 -3.35
C ARG A 251 -28.88 -15.85 -4.50
N ILE A 252 -29.01 -14.53 -4.70
CA ILE A 252 -29.79 -13.93 -5.79
C ILE A 252 -29.18 -14.31 -7.15
N ILE A 253 -27.86 -14.21 -7.29
CA ILE A 253 -27.16 -14.58 -8.52
C ILE A 253 -27.36 -16.08 -8.83
N HIS A 254 -27.19 -16.95 -7.84
CA HIS A 254 -27.29 -18.40 -7.98
C HIS A 254 -28.70 -18.86 -8.35
N GLN A 255 -29.75 -18.18 -7.87
CA GLN A 255 -31.14 -18.44 -8.30
C GLN A 255 -31.36 -18.17 -9.80
N LYS A 256 -30.69 -17.16 -10.37
CA LYS A 256 -30.78 -16.85 -11.81
C LYS A 256 -29.77 -17.63 -12.66
N LEU A 257 -28.61 -17.96 -12.10
CA LEU A 257 -27.48 -18.62 -12.75
C LEU A 257 -26.99 -19.80 -11.89
N PRO A 258 -27.64 -20.98 -11.98
CA PRO A 258 -27.40 -22.10 -11.05
C PRO A 258 -25.99 -22.70 -11.05
N ASN A 259 -25.16 -22.43 -12.06
CA ASN A 259 -23.77 -22.90 -12.12
C ASN A 259 -22.74 -21.79 -11.82
N VAL A 260 -23.16 -20.65 -11.27
CA VAL A 260 -22.20 -19.59 -10.88
C VAL A 260 -21.38 -20.02 -9.65
N LEU A 261 -20.09 -19.68 -9.64
CA LEU A 261 -19.19 -19.88 -8.50
C LEU A 261 -18.78 -18.54 -7.89
N LEU A 262 -18.87 -18.43 -6.56
CA LEU A 262 -18.25 -17.35 -5.80
C LEU A 262 -16.91 -17.82 -5.24
N ILE A 263 -15.81 -17.14 -5.60
CA ILE A 263 -14.56 -17.21 -4.85
C ILE A 263 -14.62 -16.17 -3.71
N LEU A 264 -14.73 -16.61 -2.46
CA LEU A 264 -14.75 -15.71 -1.29
C LEU A 264 -13.39 -15.69 -0.61
N VAL A 265 -12.78 -14.52 -0.44
CA VAL A 265 -11.42 -14.41 0.13
C VAL A 265 -11.39 -13.42 1.30
N PRO A 266 -11.44 -13.91 2.56
CA PRO A 266 -11.36 -13.05 3.73
C PRO A 266 -10.00 -12.36 3.84
N ARG A 267 -9.97 -11.12 4.34
CA ARG A 267 -8.73 -10.34 4.49
C ARG A 267 -7.76 -10.93 5.51
N HIS A 268 -8.29 -11.61 6.52
CA HIS A 268 -7.61 -11.95 7.76
C HIS A 268 -7.63 -13.47 7.99
N PRO A 269 -6.46 -14.15 8.07
CA PRO A 269 -6.39 -15.61 8.26
C PRO A 269 -7.13 -16.13 9.48
N GLU A 270 -7.12 -15.36 10.56
CA GLU A 270 -7.82 -15.68 11.80
C GLU A 270 -9.34 -15.80 11.61
N ARG A 271 -9.90 -15.35 10.48
CA ARG A 271 -11.33 -15.42 10.17
C ARG A 271 -11.70 -16.54 9.21
N PHE A 272 -10.75 -17.33 8.70
CA PHE A 272 -11.04 -18.33 7.66
C PHE A 272 -12.08 -19.37 8.11
N ASP A 273 -11.95 -19.89 9.33
CA ASP A 273 -12.89 -20.88 9.86
C ASP A 273 -14.27 -20.28 10.15
N ASP A 274 -14.32 -19.04 10.68
CA ASP A 274 -15.57 -18.33 10.93
C ASP A 274 -16.34 -18.07 9.62
N VAL A 275 -15.64 -17.67 8.55
CA VAL A 275 -16.27 -17.47 7.24
C VAL A 275 -16.72 -18.80 6.63
N ALA A 276 -15.92 -19.87 6.76
CA ALA A 276 -16.32 -21.22 6.32
C ALA A 276 -17.62 -21.66 6.98
N LYS A 277 -17.79 -21.38 8.29
CA LYS A 277 -19.01 -21.66 9.04
C LYS A 277 -20.20 -20.87 8.50
N LYS A 278 -20.05 -19.54 8.31
CA LYS A 278 -21.11 -18.67 7.76
C LYS A 278 -21.60 -19.15 6.39
N ILE A 279 -20.69 -19.57 5.51
CA ILE A 279 -21.06 -20.10 4.19
C ILE A 279 -21.95 -21.35 4.32
N LYS A 280 -21.57 -22.29 5.19
CA LYS A 280 -22.34 -23.52 5.44
C LYS A 280 -23.69 -23.24 6.10
N GLU A 281 -23.76 -22.30 7.04
CA GLU A 281 -25.00 -21.87 7.69
C GLU A 281 -26.01 -21.26 6.70
N GLN A 282 -25.50 -20.65 5.63
CA GLN A 282 -26.33 -20.16 4.52
C GLN A 282 -26.77 -21.28 3.56
N GLY A 283 -26.35 -22.52 3.78
CA GLY A 283 -26.75 -23.68 2.98
C GLY A 283 -25.99 -23.84 1.66
N PHE A 284 -24.89 -23.11 1.46
CA PHE A 284 -24.08 -23.25 0.24
C PHE A 284 -23.12 -24.45 0.34
N HIS A 285 -22.95 -25.17 -0.77
CA HIS A 285 -21.89 -26.16 -0.87
C HIS A 285 -20.54 -25.45 -0.98
N LEU A 286 -19.63 -25.77 -0.04
CA LEU A 286 -18.35 -25.10 0.15
C LEU A 286 -17.19 -26.04 -0.16
N VAL A 287 -16.23 -25.55 -0.94
CA VAL A 287 -14.87 -26.12 -1.03
C VAL A 287 -13.85 -25.09 -0.53
N ARG A 288 -12.88 -25.54 0.27
CA ARG A 288 -11.79 -24.69 0.79
C ARG A 288 -10.53 -24.89 -0.04
N ARG A 289 -9.84 -23.79 -0.35
CA ARG A 289 -8.57 -23.78 -1.10
C ARG A 289 -7.48 -24.59 -0.37
N SER A 290 -7.39 -24.45 0.94
CA SER A 290 -6.41 -25.11 1.80
C SER A 290 -6.52 -26.63 1.80
N GLU A 291 -7.74 -27.17 1.64
CA GLU A 291 -8.01 -28.61 1.63
C GLU A 291 -7.66 -29.30 0.31
N LYS A 292 -7.52 -28.53 -0.78
CA LYS A 292 -7.21 -29.03 -2.14
C LYS A 292 -8.20 -30.09 -2.66
N ASN A 293 -9.42 -30.11 -2.13
CA ASN A 293 -10.50 -30.95 -2.64
C ASN A 293 -10.92 -30.48 -4.04
N PRO A 294 -11.34 -31.40 -4.93
CA PRO A 294 -11.82 -31.03 -6.26
C PRO A 294 -13.11 -30.19 -6.15
N CYS A 295 -13.21 -29.15 -6.97
CA CYS A 295 -14.43 -28.36 -7.11
C CYS A 295 -15.40 -29.12 -8.01
N SER A 296 -16.63 -29.35 -7.54
CA SER A 296 -17.70 -29.94 -8.35
C SER A 296 -18.64 -28.86 -8.89
N GLU A 297 -19.48 -29.20 -9.87
CA GLU A 297 -20.52 -28.31 -10.40
C GLU A 297 -21.50 -27.84 -9.31
N ASN A 298 -21.73 -28.66 -8.28
CA ASN A 298 -22.59 -28.32 -7.14
C ASN A 298 -21.95 -27.33 -6.16
N THR A 299 -20.65 -27.04 -6.30
CA THR A 299 -19.94 -26.11 -5.41
C THR A 299 -20.37 -24.69 -5.68
N ALA A 300 -21.12 -24.07 -4.78
CA ALA A 300 -21.53 -22.68 -4.94
C ALA A 300 -20.43 -21.70 -4.51
N VAL A 301 -19.68 -22.04 -3.47
CA VAL A 301 -18.65 -21.17 -2.89
C VAL A 301 -17.30 -21.87 -2.79
N TYR A 302 -16.26 -21.23 -3.31
CA TYR A 302 -14.86 -21.60 -3.13
C TYR A 302 -14.18 -20.61 -2.17
N LEU A 303 -13.81 -21.05 -0.98
CA LEU A 303 -13.17 -20.20 0.01
C LEU A 303 -11.66 -20.15 -0.21
N GLY A 304 -11.13 -18.98 -0.54
CA GLY A 304 -9.69 -18.71 -0.61
C GLY A 304 -9.09 -18.50 0.78
N ASP A 305 -8.86 -19.58 1.51
CA ASP A 305 -8.32 -19.59 2.88
C ASP A 305 -6.81 -19.85 2.93
N THR A 306 -6.08 -19.25 2.01
CA THR A 306 -4.62 -19.34 1.89
C THR A 306 -4.02 -17.96 1.68
N MET A 307 -2.80 -17.77 2.18
CA MET A 307 -2.13 -16.47 2.13
C MET A 307 -1.32 -16.27 0.86
N GLY A 308 -1.36 -15.06 0.31
CA GLY A 308 -0.54 -14.66 -0.83
C GLY A 308 -1.05 -15.11 -2.20
N GLU A 309 -2.26 -15.67 -2.29
CA GLU A 309 -2.86 -16.15 -3.55
C GLU A 309 -3.90 -15.16 -4.15
N MET A 310 -3.95 -13.89 -3.73
CA MET A 310 -4.97 -12.93 -4.20
C MET A 310 -4.98 -12.74 -5.73
N LEU A 311 -3.81 -12.48 -6.33
CA LEU A 311 -3.68 -12.31 -7.78
C LEU A 311 -4.10 -13.58 -8.55
N LEU A 312 -3.85 -14.75 -7.96
CA LEU A 312 -4.29 -16.02 -8.51
C LEU A 312 -5.82 -16.10 -8.55
N MET A 313 -6.50 -15.71 -7.47
CA MET A 313 -7.96 -15.69 -7.39
C MET A 313 -8.58 -14.69 -8.38
N TYR A 314 -7.99 -13.51 -8.53
CA TYR A 314 -8.43 -12.55 -9.56
C TYR A 314 -8.24 -13.12 -10.97
N ALA A 315 -7.08 -13.72 -11.28
CA ALA A 315 -6.79 -14.27 -12.60
C ALA A 315 -7.76 -15.39 -13.01
N ALA A 316 -8.28 -16.17 -12.05
CA ALA A 316 -9.25 -17.24 -12.27
C ALA A 316 -10.72 -16.77 -12.37
N SER A 317 -11.01 -15.49 -12.11
CA SER A 317 -12.38 -14.93 -12.07
C SER A 317 -12.73 -14.13 -13.32
N ASP A 318 -14.02 -13.92 -13.58
CA ASP A 318 -14.55 -13.08 -14.66
C ASP A 318 -14.95 -11.69 -14.15
N VAL A 319 -15.48 -11.61 -12.93
CA VAL A 319 -15.96 -10.37 -12.29
C VAL A 319 -15.38 -10.26 -10.88
N THR A 320 -15.02 -9.05 -10.45
CA THR A 320 -14.36 -8.84 -9.15
C THR A 320 -15.14 -7.87 -8.29
N PHE A 321 -15.32 -8.22 -7.02
CA PHE A 321 -15.72 -7.33 -5.96
C PHE A 321 -14.53 -7.13 -5.01
N VAL A 322 -14.18 -5.88 -4.70
CA VAL A 322 -13.08 -5.56 -3.78
C VAL A 322 -13.66 -5.07 -2.46
N GLY A 323 -13.46 -5.86 -1.40
CA GLY A 323 -13.97 -5.63 -0.06
C GLY A 323 -13.25 -4.52 0.72
N GLY A 324 -13.52 -4.47 2.03
CA GLY A 324 -13.24 -3.33 2.89
C GLY A 324 -14.05 -2.08 2.49
N SER A 325 -15.06 -2.26 1.65
CA SER A 325 -15.74 -1.22 0.89
C SER A 325 -17.23 -1.13 1.18
N PHE A 326 -17.88 -2.18 1.70
CA PHE A 326 -19.23 -2.10 2.29
C PHE A 326 -19.23 -1.68 3.76
N VAL A 327 -18.08 -1.76 4.41
CA VAL A 327 -17.87 -1.31 5.79
C VAL A 327 -16.88 -0.13 5.81
N PRO A 328 -16.89 0.73 6.84
CA PRO A 328 -16.07 1.95 6.91
C PRO A 328 -14.57 1.67 7.18
N ILE A 329 -13.99 0.73 6.45
CA ILE A 329 -12.58 0.35 6.47
C ILE A 329 -11.79 1.15 5.45
N GLY A 330 -12.42 1.52 4.32
CA GLY A 330 -11.89 2.47 3.34
C GLY A 330 -11.43 1.87 2.01
N GLY A 331 -11.81 0.63 1.73
CA GLY A 331 -11.51 -0.08 0.50
C GLY A 331 -10.13 -0.73 0.49
N HIS A 332 -10.00 -1.76 -0.34
CA HIS A 332 -8.73 -2.44 -0.63
C HIS A 332 -8.24 -2.18 -2.06
N ASN A 333 -7.20 -2.90 -2.46
CA ASN A 333 -6.47 -2.67 -3.68
C ASN A 333 -7.26 -3.03 -4.94
N VAL A 334 -7.83 -2.02 -5.60
CA VAL A 334 -8.54 -2.14 -6.89
C VAL A 334 -7.60 -2.23 -8.10
N ILE A 335 -6.30 -1.99 -7.93
CA ILE A 335 -5.31 -2.02 -9.03
C ILE A 335 -5.01 -3.45 -9.47
N GLU A 336 -4.96 -4.39 -8.52
CA GLU A 336 -4.69 -5.81 -8.79
C GLU A 336 -5.68 -6.44 -9.80
N PRO A 337 -7.01 -6.36 -9.59
CA PRO A 337 -7.96 -6.87 -10.58
C PRO A 337 -7.94 -6.06 -11.88
N ALA A 338 -7.78 -4.73 -11.80
CA ALA A 338 -7.69 -3.88 -12.99
C ALA A 338 -6.49 -4.24 -13.89
N ALA A 339 -5.32 -4.53 -13.30
CA ALA A 339 -4.13 -4.98 -14.02
C ALA A 339 -4.31 -6.35 -14.71
N LEU A 340 -5.34 -7.10 -14.34
CA LEU A 340 -5.72 -8.39 -14.92
C LEU A 340 -6.94 -8.27 -15.87
N HIS A 341 -7.26 -7.05 -16.33
CA HIS A 341 -8.42 -6.76 -17.19
C HIS A 341 -9.75 -7.21 -16.59
N LYS A 342 -9.89 -7.18 -15.25
CA LYS A 342 -11.13 -7.56 -14.59
C LYS A 342 -11.98 -6.34 -14.29
N PRO A 343 -13.29 -6.36 -14.59
CA PRO A 343 -14.19 -5.31 -14.14
C PRO A 343 -14.24 -5.32 -12.61
N VAL A 344 -14.21 -4.13 -12.01
CA VAL A 344 -14.15 -3.95 -10.56
C VAL A 344 -15.50 -3.44 -10.05
N ILE A 345 -16.05 -4.12 -9.06
CA ILE A 345 -17.20 -3.68 -8.27
C ILE A 345 -16.71 -3.38 -6.86
N THR A 346 -17.25 -2.35 -6.23
CA THR A 346 -16.88 -1.97 -4.86
C THR A 346 -18.06 -1.36 -4.12
N GLY A 347 -18.01 -1.38 -2.79
CA GLY A 347 -18.95 -0.67 -1.93
C GLY A 347 -18.65 0.83 -1.78
N PRO A 348 -19.42 1.56 -0.97
CA PRO A 348 -19.32 3.03 -0.88
C PRO A 348 -18.05 3.57 -0.18
N TYR A 349 -17.37 2.78 0.65
CA TYR A 349 -16.27 3.25 1.49
C TYR A 349 -14.91 3.07 0.82
N LEU A 350 -14.34 4.15 0.25
CA LEU A 350 -13.14 4.08 -0.61
C LEU A 350 -11.97 4.97 -0.16
N PHE A 351 -11.99 5.53 1.05
CA PHE A 351 -11.05 6.58 1.46
C PHE A 351 -9.56 6.19 1.45
N ASN A 352 -9.19 4.90 1.53
CA ASN A 352 -7.79 4.45 1.40
C ASN A 352 -7.30 4.41 -0.06
N PHE A 353 -8.23 4.29 -1.01
CA PHE A 353 -7.97 4.18 -2.45
C PHE A 353 -8.68 5.28 -3.27
N ALA A 354 -9.17 6.34 -2.62
CA ALA A 354 -10.05 7.36 -3.23
C ALA A 354 -9.56 7.85 -4.59
N GLU A 355 -8.29 8.27 -4.69
CA GLU A 355 -7.74 8.77 -5.96
C GLU A 355 -7.75 7.72 -7.08
N VAL A 356 -7.35 6.48 -6.76
CA VAL A 356 -7.37 5.37 -7.73
C VAL A 356 -8.81 5.05 -8.11
N SER A 357 -9.70 5.01 -7.13
CA SER A 357 -11.13 4.77 -7.31
C SER A 357 -11.78 5.85 -8.18
N ASP A 358 -11.46 7.12 -7.98
CA ASP A 358 -11.98 8.24 -8.77
C ASP A 358 -11.56 8.12 -10.23
N LEU A 359 -10.28 7.78 -10.49
CA LEU A 359 -9.79 7.51 -11.85
C LEU A 359 -10.51 6.33 -12.51
N MET A 360 -10.72 5.24 -11.76
CA MET A 360 -11.41 4.04 -12.26
C MET A 360 -12.89 4.30 -12.55
N LEU A 361 -13.58 5.06 -11.68
CA LEU A 361 -14.98 5.45 -11.88
C LEU A 361 -15.11 6.37 -13.10
N ALA A 362 -14.25 7.38 -13.21
CA ALA A 362 -14.25 8.31 -14.34
C ALA A 362 -13.99 7.61 -15.68
N ALA A 363 -13.20 6.53 -15.67
CA ALA A 363 -12.93 5.72 -16.86
C ALA A 363 -14.00 4.66 -17.16
N ASN A 364 -15.04 4.50 -16.33
CA ASN A 364 -15.95 3.35 -16.38
C ASN A 364 -15.21 2.01 -16.32
N GLY A 365 -14.13 1.93 -15.52
CA GLY A 365 -13.42 0.69 -15.21
C GLY A 365 -13.86 0.06 -13.89
N MET A 366 -14.62 0.81 -13.08
CA MET A 366 -15.14 0.36 -11.80
C MET A 366 -16.59 0.83 -11.61
N ILE A 367 -17.38 0.06 -10.87
CA ILE A 367 -18.75 0.40 -10.48
C ILE A 367 -18.87 0.37 -8.96
N LYS A 368 -19.58 1.36 -8.40
CA LYS A 368 -19.93 1.43 -6.98
C LYS A 368 -21.34 0.91 -6.76
N VAL A 369 -21.53 0.07 -5.75
CA VAL A 369 -22.83 -0.48 -5.33
C VAL A 369 -23.03 -0.25 -3.83
N GLU A 370 -24.26 -0.26 -3.36
CA GLU A 370 -24.58 0.07 -1.95
C GLU A 370 -25.01 -1.14 -1.12
N ASP A 371 -25.51 -2.20 -1.76
CA ASP A 371 -26.14 -3.34 -1.09
C ASP A 371 -25.99 -4.65 -1.88
N ALA A 372 -26.62 -5.72 -1.38
CA ALA A 372 -26.57 -7.06 -1.96
C ALA A 372 -27.33 -7.13 -3.29
N GLU A 373 -28.45 -6.42 -3.40
CA GLU A 373 -29.32 -6.35 -4.57
C GLU A 373 -28.56 -5.73 -5.75
N GLN A 374 -28.02 -4.52 -5.58
CA GLN A 374 -27.23 -3.84 -6.61
C GLN A 374 -25.97 -4.64 -6.98
N LEU A 375 -25.30 -5.25 -6.00
CA LEU A 375 -24.16 -6.14 -6.27
C LEU A 375 -24.59 -7.30 -7.17
N SER A 376 -25.68 -7.98 -6.83
CA SER A 376 -26.20 -9.10 -7.61
C SER A 376 -26.55 -8.69 -9.04
N GLU A 377 -27.23 -7.55 -9.20
CA GLU A 377 -27.62 -7.01 -10.50
C GLU A 377 -26.41 -6.72 -11.39
N LYS A 378 -25.36 -6.08 -10.85
CA LYS A 378 -24.16 -5.76 -11.62
C LYS A 378 -23.34 -7.00 -11.98
N VAL A 379 -23.23 -7.96 -11.08
CA VAL A 379 -22.55 -9.24 -11.37
C VAL A 379 -23.31 -10.01 -12.46
N ILE A 380 -24.63 -10.13 -12.35
CA ILE A 380 -25.47 -10.77 -13.38
C ILE A 380 -25.32 -10.04 -14.73
N HIS A 381 -25.38 -8.71 -14.73
CA HIS A 381 -25.22 -7.93 -15.95
C HIS A 381 -23.88 -8.22 -16.65
N PHE A 382 -22.76 -8.22 -15.92
CA PHE A 382 -21.47 -8.59 -16.49
C PHE A 382 -21.38 -10.04 -16.94
N PHE A 383 -22.11 -10.96 -16.32
CA PHE A 383 -22.15 -12.34 -16.81
C PHE A 383 -22.96 -12.50 -18.09
N MET A 384 -24.07 -11.77 -18.22
CA MET A 384 -24.96 -11.83 -19.37
C MET A 384 -24.48 -11.00 -20.57
N ASP A 385 -23.65 -9.98 -20.33
CA ASP A 385 -23.08 -9.10 -21.35
C ASP A 385 -21.55 -9.14 -21.29
N GLU A 386 -20.97 -10.03 -22.10
CA GLU A 386 -19.53 -10.21 -22.21
C GLU A 386 -18.82 -8.97 -22.79
N GLU A 387 -19.46 -8.23 -23.69
CA GLU A 387 -18.87 -7.03 -24.29
C GLU A 387 -18.69 -5.94 -23.23
N THR A 388 -19.76 -5.66 -22.47
CA THR A 388 -19.70 -4.69 -21.37
C THR A 388 -18.71 -5.13 -20.28
N ARG A 389 -18.66 -6.43 -19.97
CA ARG A 389 -17.67 -7.01 -19.03
C ARG A 389 -16.24 -6.74 -19.47
N LYS A 390 -15.89 -7.10 -20.71
CA LYS A 390 -14.55 -6.90 -21.28
C LYS A 390 -14.19 -5.43 -21.36
N LYS A 391 -15.09 -4.60 -21.90
CA LYS A 391 -14.88 -3.15 -22.02
C LYS A 391 -14.61 -2.49 -20.66
N THR A 392 -15.36 -2.87 -19.63
CA THR A 392 -15.13 -2.34 -18.27
C THR A 392 -13.78 -2.80 -17.72
N GLY A 393 -13.44 -4.08 -17.88
CA GLY A 393 -12.12 -4.61 -17.49
C GLY A 393 -10.96 -3.91 -18.22
N ASP A 394 -11.10 -3.68 -19.52
CA ASP A 394 -10.10 -2.99 -20.34
C ASP A 394 -9.97 -1.51 -19.93
N ASN A 395 -11.08 -0.82 -19.64
CA ASN A 395 -11.04 0.53 -19.10
C ASN A 395 -10.26 0.59 -17.78
N ALA A 396 -10.49 -0.37 -16.88
CA ALA A 396 -9.76 -0.47 -15.62
C ALA A 396 -8.26 -0.68 -15.87
N PHE A 397 -7.91 -1.59 -16.78
CA PHE A 397 -6.53 -1.82 -17.18
C PHE A 397 -5.87 -0.57 -17.77
N GLN A 398 -6.57 0.17 -18.63
CA GLN A 398 -6.06 1.41 -19.22
C GLN A 398 -5.77 2.49 -18.17
N VAL A 399 -6.52 2.55 -17.07
CA VAL A 399 -6.18 3.43 -15.94
C VAL A 399 -4.85 2.99 -15.31
N VAL A 400 -4.62 1.69 -15.12
CA VAL A 400 -3.33 1.19 -14.59
C VAL A 400 -2.18 1.55 -15.53
N GLU A 401 -2.31 1.25 -16.83
CA GLU A 401 -1.24 1.49 -17.81
C GLU A 401 -0.91 2.98 -17.96
N LYS A 402 -1.92 3.86 -18.02
CA LYS A 402 -1.70 5.31 -18.11
C LYS A 402 -0.97 5.89 -16.90
N ASN A 403 -1.08 5.25 -15.74
CA ASN A 403 -0.45 5.70 -14.50
C ASN A 403 0.85 4.93 -14.14
N ARG A 404 1.24 3.94 -14.95
CA ARG A 404 2.48 3.17 -14.78
C ARG A 404 3.72 4.05 -15.03
N GLY A 405 4.87 3.54 -14.60
CA GLY A 405 6.18 4.14 -14.82
C GLY A 405 6.58 5.12 -13.73
N ALA A 406 5.81 5.24 -12.64
CA ALA A 406 6.15 6.12 -11.54
C ALA A 406 7.44 5.65 -10.87
N LEU A 407 7.62 4.33 -10.73
CA LEU A 407 8.85 3.73 -10.22
C LEU A 407 10.08 4.19 -11.00
N LYS A 408 10.07 4.03 -12.34
CA LYS A 408 11.20 4.44 -13.19
C LYS A 408 11.47 5.94 -13.04
N ARG A 409 10.44 6.78 -13.17
CA ARG A 409 10.55 8.23 -13.01
C ARG A 409 11.14 8.61 -11.65
N GLN A 410 10.72 7.97 -10.55
CA GLN A 410 11.23 8.23 -9.20
C GLN A 410 12.68 7.78 -9.02
N VAL A 411 13.06 6.61 -9.57
CA VAL A 411 14.44 6.11 -9.56
C VAL A 411 15.37 7.05 -10.33
N ASP A 412 14.90 7.65 -11.43
CA ASP A 412 15.68 8.59 -12.23
C ASP A 412 15.94 9.92 -11.50
N LEU A 413 15.06 10.33 -10.58
CA LEU A 413 15.29 11.48 -9.70
C LEU A 413 16.31 11.23 -8.59
N ILE A 414 16.57 9.95 -8.27
CA ILE A 414 17.59 9.54 -7.31
C ILE A 414 18.89 9.32 -8.09
N ASN A 415 19.67 10.40 -8.22
CA ASN A 415 21.00 10.38 -8.80
C ASN A 415 22.07 10.68 -7.73
N LEU A 416 23.21 9.99 -7.79
CA LEU A 416 24.32 10.10 -6.84
C LEU A 416 25.53 10.87 -7.40
N GLY A 417 25.40 11.45 -8.59
CA GLY A 417 26.46 12.10 -9.36
C GLY A 417 26.22 11.89 -10.83
#